data_AF-X1I4C5-F1
#
_entry.id   AF-X1I4C5-F1
#
_cell.length_a   1.000
_cell.length_b   1.000
_cell.length_c   1.000
_cell.angle_alpha   90.00
_cell.angle_beta   90.00
_cell.angle_gamma   90.00
#
_symmetry.space_group_name_H-M   'P 1'
#
loop_
_entity.id
_entity.type
_entity.pdbx_description
1 polymer ?
#
loop_
_entity_poly.entity_id
_entity_poly.type
_entity_poly.pdbx_seq_one_letter_code
_entity_poly.pdbx_strand_id
1 'polypeptide(L)' 'AQAIENAVEKVLSEGKVRSHDLGGNSSTIEVGDEVVRKLKEINIK' A
#
# COMPACT_ATOMS: atom_id res chain seq x y z
N ALA A 1 11.99 10.14 1.76
CA ALA A 1 11.28 9.01 2.40
C ALA A 1 9.76 9.26 2.47
N GLN A 2 9.32 10.46 2.86
CA GLN A 2 7.91 10.79 3.12
C GLN A 2 6.88 10.29 2.09
N ALA A 3 7.15 10.42 0.78
CA ALA A 3 6.19 9.97 -0.24
C ALA A 3 5.91 8.46 -0.16
N ILE A 4 6.93 7.66 0.14
CA ILE A 4 6.81 6.20 0.30
C ILE A 4 6.04 5.90 1.59
N GLU A 5 6.38 6.56 2.70
CA GLU A 5 5.69 6.39 3.99
C GLU A 5 4.20 6.73 3.87
N ASN A 6 3.86 7.84 3.22
CA ASN A 6 2.48 8.25 2.98
C ASN A 6 1.73 7.23 2.10
N ALA A 7 2.40 6.66 1.10
CA ALA A 7 1.81 5.62 0.26
C ALA A 7 1.52 4.36 1.09
N VAL A 8 2.47 3.91 1.91
CA VAL A 8 2.30 2.76 2.81
C VAL A 8 1.18 2.99 3.81
N GLU A 9 1.16 4.15 4.48
CA GLU A 9 0.10 4.52 5.43
C GLU A 9 -1.27 4.48 4.75
N LYS A 10 -1.38 4.98 3.52
CA LYS A 10 -2.64 4.98 2.78
C LYS A 10 -3.11 3.58 2.41
N VAL A 11 -2.21 2.70 1.98
CA VAL A 11 -2.55 1.29 1.72
C VAL A 11 -3.08 0.61 2.98
N LEU A 12 -2.35 0.76 4.09
CA LEU A 12 -2.68 0.08 5.35
C LEU A 12 -3.98 0.61 5.98
N SER A 13 -4.20 1.93 5.94
CA SER A 13 -5.41 2.58 6.46
C SER A 13 -6.66 2.28 5.64
N GLU A 14 -6.54 2.14 4.30
CA GLU A 14 -7.65 1.67 3.46
C GLU A 14 -8.00 0.20 3.74
N GLY A 15 -7.02 -0.62 4.12
CA GLY A 15 -7.21 -1.99 4.57
C GLY A 15 -7.71 -2.98 3.51
N LYS A 16 -7.78 -2.57 2.23
CA LYS A 16 -8.29 -3.39 1.11
C LYS A 16 -7.31 -4.47 0.65
N VAL A 17 -6.03 -4.14 0.60
CA VAL A 17 -4.93 -5.06 0.26
C VAL A 17 -4.10 -5.21 1.52
N ARG A 18 -4.06 -6.42 2.09
CA ARG A 18 -3.52 -6.65 3.41
C ARG A 18 -2.93 -8.05 3.51
N SER A 19 -1.72 -8.15 4.04
CA SER A 19 -1.05 -9.43 4.24
C SER A 19 -1.75 -10.29 5.30
N HIS A 20 -1.41 -11.59 5.29
CA HIS A 20 -1.90 -12.57 6.23
C HIS A 20 -1.63 -12.20 7.70
N ASP A 21 -0.44 -11.65 7.99
CA ASP A 21 -0.06 -11.24 9.36
C ASP A 21 -0.94 -10.12 9.93
N LEU A 22 -1.60 -9.36 9.06
CA LEU A 22 -2.50 -8.27 9.44
C LEU A 22 -3.99 -8.70 9.36
N GLY A 23 -4.26 -9.98 9.09
CA GLY A 23 -5.62 -10.53 8.97
C GLY A 23 -6.25 -10.37 7.59
N GLY A 24 -5.45 -10.09 6.56
CA GLY A 24 -5.89 -10.14 5.17
C GLY A 24 -5.54 -11.45 4.48
N ASN A 25 -5.74 -11.50 3.17
CA ASN A 25 -5.46 -12.65 2.32
C ASN A 25 -4.52 -12.31 1.15
N SER A 26 -3.98 -11.09 1.11
CA SER A 26 -3.06 -10.68 0.06
C SER A 26 -1.66 -11.24 0.30
N SER A 27 -0.96 -11.53 -0.79
CA SER A 27 0.46 -11.83 -0.80
C SER A 27 1.32 -10.58 -0.56
N THR A 28 2.58 -10.78 -0.20
CA THR A 28 3.56 -9.69 -0.07
C THR A 28 3.72 -8.90 -1.36
N ILE A 29 3.67 -9.58 -2.51
CA ILE A 29 3.80 -8.95 -3.82
C ILE A 29 2.60 -8.03 -4.09
N GLU A 30 1.38 -8.49 -3.84
CA GLU A 30 0.16 -7.68 -4.02
C GLU A 30 0.16 -6.44 -3.12
N VAL A 31 0.60 -6.55 -1.87
CA VAL A 31 0.76 -5.39 -0.99
C VAL A 31 1.80 -4.41 -1.56
N GLY A 32 2.92 -4.91 -2.08
CA GLY A 32 3.95 -4.08 -2.72
C GLY A 32 3.45 -3.36 -3.98
N ASP A 33 2.72 -4.07 -4.84
CA ASP A 33 2.12 -3.52 -6.05
C ASP A 33 1.14 -2.38 -5.73
N GLU A 34 0.33 -2.56 -4.68
CA GLU A 34 -0.61 -1.55 -4.23
C GLU A 34 0.09 -0.30 -3.69
N VAL A 35 1.22 -0.45 -2.98
CA VAL A 35 2.04 0.69 -2.54
C VAL A 35 2.60 1.45 -3.75
N VAL A 36 3.12 0.76 -4.76
CA VAL A 36 3.61 1.39 -5.99
C VAL A 36 2.49 2.14 -6.73
N ARG A 37 1.28 1.56 -6.77
CA ARG A 37 0.09 2.19 -7.35
C ARG A 37 -0.27 3.49 -6.63
N LYS A 38 -0.33 3.48 -5.29
CA LYS A 38 -0.60 4.69 -4.47
C LYS A 38 0.49 5.75 -4.63
N LEU A 39 1.75 5.34 -4.69
CA LEU A 39 2.85 6.27 -4.89
C LEU A 39 2.71 7.04 -6.21
N LYS A 40 2.30 6.35 -7.29
CA LYS A 40 2.00 6.99 -8.59
C LYS A 40 0.81 7.95 -8.50
N GLU A 41 -0.26 7.59 -7.80
CA GLU A 41 -1.41 8.48 -7.59
C GLU A 41 -1.05 9.76 -6.81
N ILE A 42 -0.10 9.68 -5.88
CA ILE A 42 0.37 10.82 -5.09
C ILE A 42 1.27 11.73 -5.93
N ASN A 43 2.14 11.16 -6.77
CA ASN A 43 3.11 11.89 -7.58
C ASN A 43 2.56 12.46 -8.90
N ILE A 44 1.39 12.02 -9.35
CA ILE A 44 0.72 12.52 -10.57
C ILE A 44 -0.35 13.59 -10.22
N LYS A 45 -0.30 14.15 -9.01
CA LYS A 45 -1.15 15.27 -8.60
C LYS A 45 -0.48 16.63 -8.77
#